data_AF-A0A2A4WPD0-F1
#
_entry.id   AF-A0A2A4WPD0-F1
#
_cell.length_a   1.000
_cell.length_b   1.000
_cell.length_c   1.000
_cell.angle_alpha   90.00
_cell.angle_beta   90.00
_cell.angle_gamma   90.00
#
_symmetry.space_group_name_H-M   'P 1'
#
loop_
_entity.id
_entity.type
_entity.pdbx_description
1 polymer ?
#
loop_
_entity_poly.entity_id
_entity_poly.type
_entity_poly.pdbx_seq_one_letter_code
_entity_poly.pdbx_strand_id
1 'polypeptide(L)'
;MKTDVEQLSTYKSVHLNSNNVKTHFIGVPMIVWALMVLLSLVQLPVSIPNLDTPLNLAVVAFTGVLIYYFMLNISLAIGQIVFIVPALYSAHLVSLTTDALWIALGVFVIGWIIQFIGHHFEKAKPAFVDDLNQLLIGPFFIMAETFFMFGALKKLDDEITPLAIEKRRAFEAKK
;
A
#
# COMPACT_ATOMS: atom_id res chain seq x y z
N MET A 1 5.94 17.38 5.62
CA MET A 1 5.74 15.99 5.15
C MET A 1 7.07 15.49 4.64
N LYS A 2 7.48 14.25 4.94
CA LYS A 2 8.67 13.63 4.32
C LYS A 2 8.47 13.57 2.80
N THR A 3 9.55 13.69 2.02
CA THR A 3 9.47 13.62 0.54
C THR A 3 9.18 12.20 0.07
N ASP A 4 8.78 12.04 -1.20
CA ASP A 4 8.66 10.73 -1.83
C ASP A 4 9.99 9.96 -1.80
N VAL A 5 11.11 10.63 -2.08
CA VAL A 5 12.47 10.07 -1.97
C VAL A 5 12.75 9.57 -0.56
N GLU A 6 12.47 10.36 0.48
CA GLU A 6 12.72 9.98 1.88
C GLU A 6 11.86 8.78 2.30
N GLN A 7 10.58 8.79 1.94
CA GLN A 7 9.64 7.72 2.27
C GLN A 7 9.98 6.42 1.55
N LEU A 8 10.18 6.49 0.23
CA LEU A 8 10.48 5.32 -0.60
C LEU A 8 11.85 4.74 -0.28
N SER A 9 12.89 5.56 -0.09
CA SER A 9 14.21 5.04 0.31
C SER A 9 14.19 4.38 1.68
N THR A 10 13.41 4.91 2.64
CA THR A 10 13.24 4.31 3.96
C THR A 10 12.50 2.98 3.86
N TYR A 11 11.39 2.91 3.12
CA TYR A 11 10.66 1.66 2.92
C TYR A 11 11.50 0.62 2.16
N LYS A 12 12.15 1.02 1.05
CA LYS A 12 13.04 0.16 0.24
C LYS A 12 14.23 -0.36 1.05
N SER A 13 14.72 0.39 2.04
CA SER A 13 15.82 -0.05 2.90
C SER A 13 15.51 -1.33 3.67
N VAL A 14 14.23 -1.67 3.85
CA VAL A 14 13.80 -2.94 4.44
C VAL A 14 13.16 -3.92 3.46
N HIS A 15 13.29 -3.67 2.14
CA HIS A 15 12.74 -4.47 1.05
C HIS A 15 13.69 -4.52 -0.16
N LEU A 16 14.94 -4.94 0.05
CA LEU A 16 15.94 -5.08 -1.02
C LEU A 16 15.93 -6.48 -1.65
N ASN A 17 15.42 -7.50 -0.95
CA ASN A 17 15.36 -8.85 -1.47
C ASN A 17 14.20 -9.00 -2.48
N SER A 18 14.51 -9.45 -3.70
CA SER A 18 13.50 -9.58 -4.75
C SER A 18 12.39 -10.58 -4.43
N ASN A 19 12.65 -11.63 -3.64
CA ASN A 19 11.60 -12.56 -3.19
C ASN A 19 10.67 -11.88 -2.16
N ASN A 20 11.22 -11.02 -1.30
CA ASN A 20 10.41 -10.21 -0.38
C ASN A 20 9.54 -9.20 -1.13
N VAL A 21 10.10 -8.52 -2.13
CA VAL A 21 9.35 -7.57 -2.97
C VAL A 21 8.21 -8.30 -3.70
N LYS A 22 8.47 -9.47 -4.29
CA LYS A 22 7.44 -10.29 -4.97
C LYS A 22 6.28 -10.69 -4.05
N THR A 23 6.56 -11.08 -2.80
CA THR A 23 5.48 -11.39 -1.85
C THR A 23 4.68 -10.13 -1.50
N HIS A 24 5.31 -8.96 -1.42
CA HIS A 24 4.60 -7.69 -1.19
C HIS A 24 3.73 -7.27 -2.39
N PHE A 25 4.16 -7.55 -3.63
CA PHE A 25 3.32 -7.37 -4.82
C PHE A 25 2.00 -8.15 -4.78
N ILE A 26 1.90 -9.19 -3.95
CA ILE A 26 0.67 -9.96 -3.73
C ILE A 26 -0.01 -9.55 -2.43
N GLY A 27 0.74 -9.56 -1.32
CA GLY A 27 0.20 -9.34 0.01
C GLY A 27 -0.29 -7.91 0.25
N VAL A 28 0.38 -6.89 -0.31
CA VAL A 28 -0.04 -5.48 -0.11
C VAL A 28 -1.40 -5.22 -0.78
N PRO A 29 -1.62 -5.57 -2.07
CA PRO A 29 -2.94 -5.46 -2.68
C PRO A 29 -4.05 -6.20 -1.92
N MET A 30 -3.78 -7.42 -1.43
CA MET A 30 -4.75 -8.19 -0.65
C MET A 30 -5.16 -7.47 0.64
N ILE A 31 -4.19 -6.97 1.40
CA ILE A 31 -4.45 -6.26 2.65
C ILE A 31 -5.20 -4.96 2.40
N VAL A 32 -4.76 -4.17 1.42
CA VAL A 32 -5.42 -2.91 1.05
C VAL A 32 -6.86 -3.15 0.64
N TRP A 33 -7.11 -4.16 -0.20
CA TRP A 33 -8.47 -4.51 -0.62
C TRP A 33 -9.33 -5.01 0.54
N ALA A 34 -8.79 -5.85 1.42
CA ALA A 34 -9.51 -6.30 2.62
C ALA A 34 -9.88 -5.11 3.54
N LEU A 35 -8.98 -4.14 3.71
CA LEU A 35 -9.27 -2.91 4.44
C LEU A 35 -10.36 -2.09 3.75
N MET A 36 -10.38 -2.01 2.43
CA MET A 36 -11.47 -1.36 1.69
C MET A 36 -12.81 -2.04 2.00
N VAL A 37 -12.88 -3.38 1.98
CA VAL A 37 -14.13 -4.11 2.31
C VAL A 37 -14.57 -3.80 3.75
N LEU A 38 -13.66 -3.91 4.72
CA LEU A 38 -13.97 -3.66 6.14
C LEU A 38 -14.48 -2.23 6.36
N LEU A 39 -13.84 -1.24 5.74
CA LEU A 39 -14.27 0.16 5.84
C LEU A 39 -15.59 0.41 5.07
N SER A 40 -15.86 -0.34 4.00
CA SER A 40 -17.13 -0.26 3.26
C SER A 40 -18.31 -0.81 4.05
N LEU A 41 -18.10 -1.64 5.09
CA LEU A 41 -19.17 -2.05 6.01
C LEU A 41 -19.68 -0.89 6.88
N VAL A 42 -18.91 0.20 7.01
CA VAL A 42 -19.28 1.39 7.78
C VAL A 42 -19.90 2.41 6.84
N GLN A 43 -21.24 2.43 6.77
CA GLN A 43 -22.00 3.43 6.02
C GLN A 43 -22.03 4.75 6.79
N LEU A 44 -21.84 5.87 6.10
CA LEU A 44 -21.96 7.21 6.66
C LEU A 44 -23.37 7.75 6.39
N PRO A 45 -23.99 8.47 7.35
CA PRO A 45 -25.33 9.02 7.20
C PRO A 45 -25.30 10.31 6.34
N VAL A 46 -24.67 10.24 5.16
CA VAL A 46 -24.53 11.34 4.21
C VAL A 46 -25.07 10.89 2.86
N SER A 47 -26.15 11.52 2.42
CA SER A 47 -26.71 11.33 1.08
C SER A 47 -26.11 12.35 0.13
N ILE A 48 -25.50 11.89 -0.96
CA ILE A 48 -24.98 12.74 -2.03
C ILE A 48 -26.06 12.84 -3.11
N PRO A 49 -26.48 14.05 -3.53
CA PRO A 49 -27.43 14.20 -4.63
C PRO A 49 -26.96 13.47 -5.89
N ASN A 50 -27.85 12.68 -6.51
CA ASN A 50 -27.59 11.86 -7.70
C ASN A 50 -26.68 10.63 -7.49
N LEU A 51 -26.44 10.22 -6.24
CA LEU A 51 -25.77 8.96 -5.93
C LEU A 51 -26.70 8.08 -5.09
N ASP A 52 -27.19 7.00 -5.68
CA ASP A 52 -28.13 6.07 -5.02
C ASP A 52 -27.47 5.23 -3.92
N THR A 53 -26.14 5.22 -3.85
CA THR A 53 -25.37 4.50 -2.83
C THR A 53 -24.90 5.46 -1.72
N PRO A 54 -25.16 5.16 -0.44
CA PRO A 54 -24.62 5.94 0.67
C PRO A 54 -23.09 6.01 0.60
N LEU A 55 -22.54 7.15 1.02
CA LEU A 55 -21.09 7.28 1.21
C LEU A 55 -20.66 6.32 2.32
N ASN A 56 -19.60 5.54 2.10
CA ASN A 56 -19.02 4.68 3.13
C ASN A 56 -17.61 5.15 3.52
N LEU A 57 -17.12 4.65 4.65
CA LEU A 57 -15.84 5.07 5.21
C LEU A 57 -14.65 4.74 4.31
N ALA A 58 -14.73 3.68 3.48
CA ALA A 58 -13.65 3.33 2.56
C ALA A 58 -13.41 4.43 1.52
N VAL A 59 -14.47 4.98 0.93
CA VAL A 59 -14.35 6.07 -0.06
C VAL A 59 -13.68 7.29 0.56
N VAL A 60 -14.08 7.69 1.78
CA VAL A 60 -13.47 8.82 2.49
C VAL A 60 -12.00 8.57 2.79
N ALA A 61 -11.69 7.42 3.38
CA ALA A 61 -10.32 7.06 3.77
C ALA A 61 -9.39 7.00 2.55
N PHE A 62 -9.78 6.31 1.48
CA PHE A 62 -8.93 6.14 0.29
C PHE A 62 -8.88 7.39 -0.60
N THR A 63 -9.86 8.29 -0.52
CA THR A 63 -9.73 9.64 -1.07
C THR A 63 -8.62 10.41 -0.35
N GLY A 64 -8.58 10.33 0.99
CA GLY A 64 -7.49 10.90 1.79
C GLY A 64 -6.12 10.31 1.45
N VAL A 65 -6.03 9.00 1.27
CA VAL A 65 -4.81 8.32 0.81
C VAL A 65 -4.37 8.80 -0.58
N LEU A 66 -5.30 8.93 -1.53
CA LEU A 66 -4.99 9.46 -2.86
C LEU A 66 -4.49 10.90 -2.81
N ILE A 67 -5.13 11.77 -2.03
CA ILE A 67 -4.66 13.15 -1.81
C ILE A 67 -3.23 13.14 -1.28
N TYR A 68 -2.96 12.31 -0.27
CA TYR A 68 -1.61 12.14 0.27
C TYR A 68 -0.60 11.69 -0.79
N TYR A 69 -0.96 10.74 -1.66
CA TYR A 69 -0.08 10.30 -2.74
C TYR A 69 0.12 11.37 -3.82
N PHE A 70 -0.90 12.16 -4.15
CA PHE A 70 -0.74 13.30 -5.06
C PHE A 70 0.21 14.34 -4.51
N MET A 71 0.20 14.56 -3.18
CA MET A 71 1.16 15.45 -2.52
C MET A 71 2.59 14.89 -2.54
N LEU A 72 2.77 13.57 -2.62
CA LEU A 72 4.09 12.92 -2.70
C LEU A 72 4.62 12.89 -4.13
N ASN A 73 3.87 12.31 -5.07
CA ASN A 73 4.28 12.16 -6.46
C ASN A 73 3.06 11.96 -7.37
N ILE A 74 2.80 12.90 -8.28
CA ILE A 74 1.63 12.90 -9.16
C ILE A 74 1.60 11.66 -10.07
N SER A 75 2.75 11.25 -10.64
CA SER A 75 2.81 10.12 -11.57
C SER A 75 2.43 8.80 -10.88
N LEU A 76 2.98 8.57 -9.68
CA LEU A 76 2.64 7.40 -8.88
C LEU A 76 1.19 7.45 -8.37
N ALA A 77 0.68 8.62 -8.00
CA ALA A 77 -0.72 8.79 -7.60
C ALA A 77 -1.70 8.46 -8.73
N ILE A 78 -1.42 8.89 -9.96
CA ILE A 78 -2.20 8.53 -11.15
C ILE A 78 -2.17 7.02 -11.37
N GLY A 79 -0.98 6.39 -11.27
CA GLY A 79 -0.87 4.93 -11.30
C GLY A 79 -1.70 4.26 -10.21
N GLN A 80 -1.71 4.82 -9.01
CA GLN A 80 -2.49 4.28 -7.89
C GLN A 80 -4.00 4.32 -8.13
N ILE A 81 -4.52 5.32 -8.86
CA ILE A 81 -5.95 5.39 -9.22
C ILE A 81 -6.39 4.15 -9.99
N VAL A 82 -5.55 3.66 -10.91
CA VAL A 82 -5.82 2.47 -11.73
C VAL A 82 -6.04 1.23 -10.85
N PHE A 83 -5.39 1.15 -9.69
CA PHE A 83 -5.61 0.11 -8.70
C PHE A 83 -6.77 0.42 -7.75
N ILE A 84 -6.79 1.61 -7.14
CA ILE A 84 -7.73 1.97 -6.07
C ILE A 84 -9.17 2.00 -6.55
N VAL A 85 -9.46 2.54 -7.74
CA VAL A 85 -10.86 2.70 -8.19
C VAL A 85 -11.55 1.34 -8.42
N PRO A 86 -10.98 0.39 -9.19
CA PRO A 86 -11.56 -0.94 -9.32
C PRO A 86 -11.57 -1.73 -8.00
N ALA A 87 -10.55 -1.56 -7.16
CA ALA A 87 -10.48 -2.21 -5.86
C ALA A 87 -11.61 -1.72 -4.92
N LEU A 88 -11.87 -0.41 -4.86
CA LEU A 88 -12.98 0.16 -4.09
C LEU A 88 -14.34 -0.30 -4.62
N TYR A 89 -14.52 -0.34 -5.94
CA TYR A 89 -15.76 -0.82 -6.53
C TYR A 89 -16.02 -2.29 -6.18
N SER A 90 -15.03 -3.17 -6.37
CA SER A 90 -15.16 -4.58 -6.00
C SER A 90 -15.35 -4.78 -4.49
N ALA A 91 -14.67 -3.99 -3.65
CA ALA A 91 -14.84 -4.03 -2.21
C ALA A 91 -16.26 -3.62 -1.77
N HIS A 92 -16.83 -2.61 -2.44
CA HIS A 92 -18.23 -2.25 -2.24
C HIS A 92 -19.17 -3.39 -2.62
N LEU A 93 -18.99 -4.04 -3.77
CA LEU A 93 -19.83 -5.18 -4.16
C LEU A 93 -19.75 -6.32 -3.13
N VAL A 94 -18.54 -6.63 -2.63
CA VAL A 94 -18.36 -7.65 -1.59
C VAL A 94 -19.01 -7.23 -0.27
N SER A 95 -18.97 -5.94 0.09
CA SER A 95 -19.59 -5.43 1.32
C SER A 95 -21.11 -5.62 1.39
N LEU A 96 -21.76 -5.83 0.24
CA LEU A 96 -23.20 -6.11 0.16
C LEU A 96 -23.55 -7.58 0.43
N THR A 97 -22.55 -8.46 0.52
CA THR A 97 -22.74 -9.89 0.80
C THR A 97 -22.81 -10.18 2.30
N THR A 98 -23.46 -11.28 2.67
CA THR A 98 -23.57 -11.73 4.08
C THR A 98 -22.24 -12.11 4.70
N ASP A 99 -21.29 -12.59 3.89
CA ASP A 99 -20.00 -13.11 4.34
C ASP A 99 -18.86 -12.07 4.25
N ALA A 100 -19.17 -10.83 3.91
CA ALA A 100 -18.20 -9.76 3.64
C ALA A 100 -17.12 -9.62 4.72
N LEU A 101 -17.52 -9.64 5.99
CA LEU A 101 -16.61 -9.55 7.13
C LEU A 101 -15.60 -10.71 7.13
N TRP A 102 -16.07 -11.94 6.97
CA TRP A 102 -15.22 -13.13 7.01
C TRP A 102 -14.32 -13.23 5.79
N ILE A 103 -14.82 -12.86 4.61
CA ILE A 103 -14.01 -12.75 3.39
C ILE A 103 -12.88 -11.74 3.60
N ALA A 104 -13.19 -10.55 4.10
CA ALA A 104 -12.20 -9.51 4.33
C ALA A 104 -11.15 -9.94 5.36
N LEU A 105 -11.57 -10.51 6.51
CA LEU A 105 -10.64 -11.01 7.52
C LEU A 105 -9.76 -12.14 6.98
N GLY A 106 -10.31 -13.08 6.22
CA GLY A 106 -9.56 -14.16 5.59
C GLY A 106 -8.49 -13.62 4.62
N VAL A 107 -8.88 -12.72 3.72
CA VAL A 107 -7.95 -12.10 2.75
C VAL A 107 -6.88 -11.25 3.48
N PHE A 108 -7.26 -10.52 4.53
CA PHE A 108 -6.34 -9.74 5.35
C PHE A 108 -5.27 -10.60 6.02
N VAL A 109 -5.69 -11.71 6.65
CA VAL A 109 -4.78 -12.65 7.32
C VAL A 109 -3.85 -13.33 6.30
N ILE A 110 -4.38 -13.80 5.18
CA ILE A 110 -3.56 -14.44 4.13
C ILE A 110 -2.55 -13.43 3.55
N GLY A 111 -2.97 -12.20 3.29
CA GLY A 111 -2.09 -11.14 2.80
C GLY A 111 -0.93 -10.86 3.75
N TRP A 112 -1.19 -10.81 5.06
CA TRP A 112 -0.13 -10.68 6.07
C TRP A 112 0.81 -11.87 6.14
N ILE A 113 0.29 -13.10 6.10
CA ILE A 113 1.11 -14.32 6.07
C ILE A 113 2.10 -14.26 4.90
N ILE A 114 1.62 -13.89 3.70
CA ILE A 114 2.46 -13.75 2.51
C ILE A 114 3.56 -12.69 2.73
N GLN A 115 3.23 -11.52 3.29
CA GLN A 115 4.24 -10.48 3.58
C GLN A 115 5.28 -10.94 4.60
N PHE A 116 4.86 -11.63 5.67
CA PHE A 116 5.78 -12.14 6.68
C PHE A 116 6.71 -13.23 6.14
N ILE A 117 6.23 -14.09 5.23
CA ILE A 117 7.07 -15.02 4.48
C ILE A 117 8.14 -14.25 3.69
N GLY A 118 7.75 -13.14 3.05
CA GLY A 118 8.69 -12.21 2.40
C GLY A 118 9.80 -11.73 3.32
N HIS A 119 9.42 -11.22 4.49
CA HIS A 119 10.36 -10.70 5.48
C HIS A 119 11.30 -11.77 6.05
N HIS A 120 10.92 -13.04 6.01
CA HIS A 120 11.85 -14.13 6.33
C HIS A 120 13.04 -14.17 5.36
N PHE A 121 12.81 -13.97 4.06
CA PHE A 121 13.90 -13.88 3.07
C PHE A 121 14.73 -12.59 3.23
N GLU A 122 14.09 -11.50 3.63
CA GLU A 122 14.73 -10.20 3.80
C GLU A 122 15.66 -10.15 5.02
N LYS A 123 15.37 -10.92 6.08
CA LYS A 123 16.08 -10.88 7.37
C LYS A 123 16.04 -9.50 8.05
N ALA A 124 15.04 -8.70 7.71
CA ALA A 124 14.72 -7.44 8.35
C ALA A 124 13.27 -7.44 8.81
N LYS A 125 13.04 -6.80 9.95
CA LYS A 125 11.69 -6.62 10.47
C LYS A 125 10.85 -5.74 9.52
N PRO A 126 9.53 -5.93 9.49
CA PRO A 126 8.64 -5.07 8.72
C PRO A 126 8.77 -3.60 9.09
N ALA A 127 8.69 -2.71 8.09
CA ALA A 127 8.87 -1.27 8.27
C ALA A 127 7.90 -0.66 9.28
N PHE A 128 6.66 -1.16 9.33
CA PHE A 128 5.62 -0.64 10.22
C PHE A 128 5.88 -0.89 11.71
N VAL A 129 6.82 -1.79 12.04
CA VAL A 129 7.25 -2.02 13.43
C VAL A 129 7.96 -0.78 13.98
N ASP A 130 8.65 -0.01 13.13
CA ASP A 130 9.31 1.24 13.52
C ASP A 130 8.40 2.46 13.35
N ASP A 131 7.58 2.50 12.30
CA ASP A 131 6.72 3.65 12.00
C ASP A 131 5.44 3.17 11.27
N LEU A 132 4.27 3.31 11.92
CA LEU A 132 2.98 2.93 11.35
C LEU A 132 2.68 3.62 10.02
N ASN A 133 3.26 4.80 9.77
CA ASN A 133 3.10 5.50 8.49
C ASN A 133 3.65 4.67 7.31
N GLN A 134 4.56 3.73 7.55
CA GLN A 134 5.09 2.83 6.53
C GLN A 134 4.01 1.89 5.96
N LEU A 135 2.90 1.65 6.65
CA LEU A 135 1.74 0.96 6.09
C LEU A 135 1.13 1.74 4.91
N LEU A 136 1.10 3.08 5.00
CA LEU A 136 0.65 3.94 3.90
C LEU A 136 1.68 3.99 2.76
N ILE A 137 2.96 3.76 3.05
CA ILE A 137 4.02 3.79 2.03
C ILE A 137 4.11 2.47 1.26
N GLY A 138 3.72 1.33 1.84
CA GLY A 138 3.77 0.03 1.16
C GLY A 138 3.09 -0.01 -0.21
N PRO A 139 1.82 0.40 -0.37
CA PRO A 139 1.14 0.42 -1.66
C PRO A 139 1.81 1.37 -2.66
N PHE A 140 2.27 2.53 -2.17
CA PHE A 140 2.98 3.54 -2.96
C PHE A 140 4.34 3.03 -3.46
N PHE A 141 5.07 2.28 -2.63
CA PHE A 141 6.32 1.63 -2.99
C PHE A 141 6.12 0.58 -4.08
N ILE A 142 5.11 -0.28 -3.95
CA ILE A 142 4.80 -1.28 -4.99
C ILE A 142 4.42 -0.62 -6.32
N MET A 143 3.72 0.52 -6.27
CA MET A 143 3.47 1.32 -7.47
C MET A 143 4.76 1.90 -8.07
N ALA A 144 5.68 2.41 -7.24
CA ALA A 144 6.98 2.87 -7.71
C ALA A 144 7.78 1.75 -8.41
N GLU A 145 7.89 0.58 -7.77
CA GLU A 145 8.54 -0.59 -8.36
C GLU A 145 7.85 -1.05 -9.65
N THR A 146 6.52 -0.91 -9.75
CA THR A 146 5.78 -1.15 -11.01
C THR A 146 6.25 -0.23 -12.13
N PHE A 147 6.36 1.07 -11.87
CA PHE A 147 6.87 2.03 -12.86
C PHE A 147 8.32 1.71 -13.25
N PHE A 148 9.18 1.37 -12.28
CA PHE A 148 10.56 1.02 -12.55
C PHE A 148 10.70 -0.24 -13.42
N MET A 149 9.87 -1.27 -13.19
CA MET A 149 9.81 -2.46 -14.03
C MET A 149 9.46 -2.16 -15.49
N PHE A 150 8.62 -1.14 -15.73
CA PHE A 150 8.30 -0.66 -17.08
C PHE A 150 9.31 0.36 -17.63
N GLY A 151 10.42 0.63 -16.93
CA GLY A 151 11.43 1.60 -17.34
C GLY A 151 11.03 3.06 -17.14
N ALA A 152 9.93 3.34 -16.46
CA ALA A 152 9.48 4.69 -16.12
C ALA A 152 10.10 5.18 -14.79
N LEU A 153 10.07 6.49 -14.56
CA LEU A 153 10.57 7.14 -13.33
C LEU A 153 12.01 6.75 -12.94
N LYS A 154 12.87 6.45 -13.92
CA LYS A 154 14.27 6.02 -13.71
C LYS A 154 15.04 6.95 -12.77
N LYS A 155 14.88 8.27 -12.92
CA LYS A 155 15.53 9.27 -12.05
C LYS A 155 15.18 9.05 -10.57
N LEU A 156 13.91 8.73 -10.27
CA LEU A 156 13.49 8.46 -8.90
C LEU A 156 14.14 7.17 -8.38
N ASP A 157 14.21 6.11 -9.19
CA ASP A 157 14.89 4.86 -8.81
C ASP A 157 16.39 5.07 -8.53
N ASP A 158 17.06 5.81 -9.42
CA ASP A 158 18.48 6.17 -9.32
C ASP A 158 18.77 7.00 -8.06
N GLU A 159 17.80 7.77 -7.56
CA GLU A 159 17.90 8.53 -6.30
C GLU A 159 17.61 7.65 -5.06
N ILE A 160 16.54 6.86 -5.06
CA ILE A 160 16.12 6.12 -3.84
C ILE A 160 16.99 4.89 -3.55
N THR A 161 17.50 4.21 -4.58
CA THR A 161 18.16 2.91 -4.41
C THR A 161 19.49 3.02 -3.66
N PRO A 162 20.40 3.96 -3.99
CA PRO A 162 21.62 4.16 -3.21
C PRO A 162 21.33 4.53 -1.75
N LEU A 163 20.35 5.41 -1.51
CA LEU A 163 19.94 5.83 -0.17
C LEU A 163 19.36 4.66 0.65
N ALA A 164 18.56 3.80 0.02
CA ALA A 164 18.01 2.60 0.65
C ALA A 164 19.11 1.63 1.09
N ILE A 165 20.13 1.43 0.26
CA ILE A 165 21.29 0.58 0.57
C ILE A 165 22.11 1.16 1.72
N GLU A 166 22.35 2.48 1.72
CA GLU A 166 23.05 3.14 2.81
C GLU A 166 22.29 2.99 4.15
N LYS A 167 20.98 3.26 4.14
CA LYS A 167 20.09 3.05 5.30
C LYS A 167 20.11 1.61 5.79
N ARG A 168 20.08 0.63 4.87
CA ARG A 168 20.18 -0.80 5.21
C ARG A 168 21.48 -1.10 5.95
N ARG A 169 22.62 -0.66 5.41
CA ARG A 169 23.94 -0.88 6.02
C ARG A 169 24.03 -0.24 7.41
N ALA A 170 23.52 0.97 7.56
CA ALA A 170 23.51 1.66 8.85
C ALA A 170 22.63 0.95 9.89
N PHE A 171 21.52 0.33 9.46
CA PHE A 171 20.67 -0.49 10.33
C PHE A 171 21.36 -1.79 10.75
N GLU A 172 22.03 -2.47 9.82
CA GLU A 172 22.74 -3.73 10.10
C GLU A 172 23.96 -3.53 11.00
N ALA A 173 24.69 -2.43 10.84
CA ALA A 173 25.84 -2.10 11.68
C ALA A 173 25.46 -1.82 13.16
N LYS A 174 24.17 -1.62 13.45
CA LYS A 174 23.64 -1.39 14.81
C LYS A 174 23.09 -2.67 15.48
N LYS A 175 23.01 -3.78 14.75
CA LYS A 175 22.61 -5.09 15.29
C LYS A 175 23.81 -5.81 15.87
#